data_AF-A0A7Y2ZU24-F1
#
_entry.id   AF-A0A7Y2ZU24-F1
#
_cell.length_a   1.000
_cell.length_b   1.000
_cell.length_c   1.000
_cell.angle_alpha   90.00
_cell.angle_beta   90.00
_cell.angle_gamma   90.00
#
_symmetry.space_group_name_H-M   'P 1'
#
loop_
_entity.id
_entity.type
_entity.pdbx_description
1 polymer ?
#
loop_
_entity_poly.entity_id
_entity_poly.type
_entity_poly.pdbx_seq_one_letter_code
_entity_poly.pdbx_strand_id
1 'polypeptide(L)'
;MKLEKTVANKALLEIDEKIDQLVKKIELLNYVNPLNIESEKEKFFASKYLTDPSFVYPQIDFDKFKLHREFFSMEIERIEDVRLRQLYEDIIYFYSGLIQSIETVGEGKKFYYNSLHSFGTPTENDVDNAKFILHFENDKDTNQFKQRYSVEETEEEFRRYSKRYDFTYNIKHSSKMGAIAMVLNNTKTLVLNSNHTFSENEIGVLTNHEIGVHMVTTMNGLLQPLKIFSHGFPNNVETQEGLAVFSEYMSGNLTIKRLKEIAYRVIAVDSLAKGYSFSKTFRLLFNTYDMEREAAYYLTVRVHRGGGFTK
;
A
#
# COMPACT_ATOMS: atom_id res chain seq x y z
N MET A 1 -23.51 14.35 11.38
CA MET A 1 -24.10 15.68 11.08
C MET A 1 -24.56 15.66 9.62
N LYS A 2 -25.85 15.77 9.31
CA LYS A 2 -26.31 15.81 7.90
C LYS A 2 -26.00 17.22 7.36
N LEU A 3 -25.20 17.32 6.30
CA LEU A 3 -25.05 18.59 5.57
C LEU A 3 -26.40 18.90 4.90
N GLU A 4 -27.03 20.01 5.28
CA GLU A 4 -28.20 20.50 4.56
C GLU A 4 -27.76 20.95 3.16
N LYS A 5 -28.45 20.43 2.13
CA LYS A 5 -28.20 20.82 0.73
C LYS A 5 -28.71 22.24 0.51
N THR A 6 -27.88 23.22 0.83
CA THR A 6 -28.06 24.60 0.39
C THR A 6 -27.64 24.74 -1.07
N VAL A 7 -28.14 25.78 -1.76
CA VAL A 7 -27.76 26.07 -3.17
C VAL A 7 -26.23 26.22 -3.30
N ALA A 8 -25.58 26.85 -2.30
CA ALA A 8 -24.14 27.07 -2.25
C ALA A 8 -23.30 25.76 -2.19
N ASN A 9 -23.82 24.72 -1.52
CA ASN A 9 -23.09 23.44 -1.35
C ASN A 9 -23.48 22.38 -2.39
N LYS A 10 -24.41 22.67 -3.29
CA LYS A 10 -24.93 21.69 -4.25
C LYS A 10 -23.85 21.23 -5.23
N ALA A 11 -23.08 22.16 -5.80
CA ALA A 11 -22.03 21.84 -6.76
C ALA A 11 -20.91 20.98 -6.13
N LEU A 12 -20.50 21.32 -4.90
CA LEU A 12 -19.53 20.55 -4.13
C LEU A 12 -19.95 19.08 -3.98
N LEU A 13 -21.19 18.84 -3.55
CA LEU A 13 -21.71 17.48 -3.35
C LEU A 13 -21.86 16.70 -4.66
N GLU A 14 -22.22 17.36 -5.77
CA GLU A 14 -22.29 16.75 -7.09
C GLU A 14 -20.91 16.31 -7.60
N ILE A 15 -19.91 17.18 -7.44
CA ILE A 15 -18.52 16.89 -7.84
C ILE A 15 -17.94 15.76 -6.97
N ASP A 16 -18.16 15.83 -5.67
CA ASP A 16 -17.72 14.83 -4.68
C ASP A 16 -18.26 13.43 -4.98
N GLU A 17 -19.55 13.32 -5.27
CA GLU A 17 -20.18 12.04 -5.65
C GLU A 17 -19.66 11.53 -7.00
N LYS A 18 -19.38 12.43 -7.96
CA LYS A 18 -18.78 12.04 -9.24
C LYS A 18 -17.36 11.51 -9.05
N ILE A 19 -16.54 12.15 -8.21
CA ILE A 19 -15.20 11.65 -7.85
C ILE A 19 -15.32 10.27 -7.20
N ASP A 20 -16.22 10.08 -6.23
CA ASP A 20 -16.43 8.80 -5.55
C ASP A 20 -16.69 7.64 -6.53
N GLN A 21 -17.51 7.89 -7.56
CA GLN A 21 -17.81 6.89 -8.59
C GLN A 21 -16.62 6.57 -9.50
N LEU A 22 -15.74 7.54 -9.77
CA LEU A 22 -14.57 7.33 -10.61
C LEU A 22 -13.44 6.64 -9.85
N VAL A 23 -13.17 7.08 -8.63
CA VAL A 23 -12.07 6.56 -7.78
C VAL A 23 -12.23 5.07 -7.51
N LYS A 24 -13.46 4.59 -7.33
CA LYS A 24 -13.75 3.16 -7.14
C LYS A 24 -13.31 2.26 -8.30
N LYS A 25 -13.04 2.83 -9.49
CA LYS A 25 -12.53 2.12 -10.67
C LYS A 25 -11.00 2.10 -10.74
N ILE A 26 -10.32 2.83 -9.86
CA ILE A 26 -8.86 3.01 -9.87
C ILE A 26 -8.27 2.23 -8.70
N GLU A 27 -7.66 1.08 -9.00
CA GLU A 27 -6.93 0.28 -8.00
C GLU A 27 -5.59 -0.16 -8.60
N LEU A 28 -4.53 0.59 -8.31
CA LEU A 28 -3.19 0.35 -8.87
C LEU A 28 -2.64 -1.03 -8.52
N LEU A 29 -2.98 -1.55 -7.33
CA LEU A 29 -2.47 -2.85 -6.87
C LEU A 29 -2.97 -4.01 -7.74
N ASN A 30 -4.09 -3.85 -8.44
CA ASN A 30 -4.62 -4.87 -9.35
C ASN A 30 -3.76 -5.05 -10.60
N TYR A 31 -2.97 -4.05 -10.97
CA TYR A 31 -2.18 -4.07 -12.22
C TYR A 31 -0.66 -4.15 -11.97
N VAL A 32 -0.18 -3.66 -10.83
CA VAL A 32 1.27 -3.60 -10.55
C VAL A 32 1.89 -4.95 -10.12
N ASN A 33 1.07 -5.94 -9.77
CA ASN A 33 1.54 -7.25 -9.33
C ASN A 33 1.87 -8.17 -10.52
N PRO A 34 3.11 -8.65 -10.68
CA PRO A 34 3.44 -9.58 -11.76
C PRO A 34 2.69 -10.91 -11.66
N LEU A 35 2.36 -11.49 -12.81
CA LEU A 35 1.68 -12.78 -12.94
C LEU A 35 2.64 -13.97 -12.86
N ASN A 36 3.94 -13.75 -13.04
CA ASN A 36 4.96 -14.79 -13.18
C ASN A 36 6.08 -14.75 -12.10
N ILE A 37 5.78 -14.22 -10.91
CA ILE A 37 6.78 -14.01 -9.82
C ILE A 37 7.59 -15.28 -9.51
N GLU A 38 6.92 -16.42 -9.31
CA GLU A 38 7.58 -17.67 -8.92
C GLU A 38 8.43 -18.27 -10.06
N SER A 39 7.93 -18.22 -11.29
CA SER A 39 8.70 -18.71 -12.45
C SER A 39 9.96 -17.86 -12.69
N GLU A 40 9.86 -16.54 -12.54
CA GLU A 40 11.03 -15.67 -12.65
C GLU A 40 11.99 -15.83 -11.47
N LYS A 41 11.49 -16.21 -10.29
CA LYS A 41 12.32 -16.51 -9.12
C LYS A 41 13.25 -17.69 -9.40
N GLU A 42 12.69 -18.78 -9.93
CA GLU A 42 13.45 -19.98 -10.28
C GLU A 42 14.56 -19.64 -11.29
N LYS A 43 14.25 -18.86 -12.33
CA LYS A 43 15.23 -18.40 -13.33
C LYS A 43 16.30 -17.50 -12.72
N PHE A 44 15.88 -16.54 -11.89
CA PHE A 44 16.78 -15.60 -11.22
C PHE A 44 17.79 -16.35 -10.34
N PHE A 45 17.33 -17.32 -9.55
CA PHE A 45 18.20 -18.14 -8.70
C PHE A 45 19.09 -19.08 -9.53
N ALA A 46 18.56 -19.70 -10.58
CA ALA A 46 19.36 -20.52 -11.50
C ALA A 46 20.47 -19.70 -12.19
N SER A 47 20.22 -18.43 -12.48
CA SER A 47 21.22 -17.50 -13.03
C SER A 47 22.29 -17.05 -12.03
N LYS A 48 22.22 -17.51 -10.77
CA LYS A 48 23.04 -17.02 -9.65
C LYS A 48 22.90 -15.51 -9.45
N TYR A 49 21.67 -15.00 -9.58
CA TYR A 49 21.32 -13.60 -9.35
C TYR A 49 21.97 -12.62 -10.35
N LEU A 50 22.27 -13.08 -11.58
CA LEU A 50 22.95 -12.28 -12.60
C LEU A 50 22.01 -11.72 -13.67
N THR A 51 20.88 -12.38 -13.91
CA THR A 51 19.91 -11.99 -14.93
C THR A 51 18.67 -11.42 -14.27
N ASP A 52 18.34 -10.16 -14.54
CA ASP A 52 17.13 -9.53 -13.99
C ASP A 52 15.85 -10.27 -14.45
N PRO A 53 14.85 -10.42 -13.56
CA PRO A 53 13.53 -10.97 -13.91
C PRO A 53 12.82 -10.21 -15.03
N SER A 54 12.09 -10.93 -15.89
CA SER A 54 11.18 -10.36 -16.88
C SER A 54 9.73 -10.54 -16.44
N PHE A 55 9.20 -9.56 -15.72
CA PHE A 55 7.83 -9.60 -15.20
C PHE A 55 6.76 -9.36 -16.27
N VAL A 56 5.68 -10.14 -16.19
CA VAL A 56 4.47 -9.99 -17.00
C VAL A 56 3.35 -9.47 -16.11
N TYR A 57 2.62 -8.45 -16.57
CA TYR A 57 1.59 -7.77 -15.78
C TYR A 57 0.18 -8.03 -16.31
N PRO A 58 -0.84 -7.92 -15.43
CA PRO A 58 -2.25 -7.90 -15.82
C PRO A 58 -2.55 -6.85 -16.91
N GLN A 59 -3.52 -7.17 -17.78
CA GLN A 59 -4.00 -6.22 -18.78
C GLN A 59 -4.94 -5.19 -18.16
N ILE A 60 -4.86 -3.96 -18.65
CA ILE A 60 -5.75 -2.87 -18.23
C ILE A 60 -7.12 -3.11 -18.87
N ASP A 61 -8.17 -3.12 -18.05
CA ASP A 61 -9.55 -3.44 -18.44
C ASP A 61 -10.49 -2.23 -18.45
N PHE A 62 -9.94 -1.00 -18.39
CA PHE A 62 -10.71 0.25 -18.45
C PHE A 62 -10.20 1.23 -19.52
N ASP A 63 -11.09 2.10 -19.98
CA ASP A 63 -10.74 3.19 -20.91
C ASP A 63 -10.11 4.36 -20.14
N LYS A 64 -8.77 4.40 -20.21
CA LYS A 64 -7.91 5.36 -19.56
C LYS A 64 -8.13 6.80 -20.01
N PHE A 65 -8.34 7.03 -21.32
CA PHE A 65 -8.59 8.36 -21.87
C PHE A 65 -9.96 8.87 -21.43
N LYS A 66 -10.98 7.99 -21.41
CA LYS A 66 -12.30 8.31 -20.88
C LYS A 66 -12.26 8.70 -19.41
N LEU A 67 -11.52 7.97 -18.57
CA LEU A 67 -11.39 8.33 -17.15
C LEU A 67 -10.74 9.70 -16.97
N HIS A 68 -9.61 9.98 -17.65
CA HIS A 68 -9.00 11.31 -17.62
C HIS A 68 -10.00 12.41 -18.00
N ARG A 69 -10.72 12.23 -19.10
CA ARG A 69 -11.75 13.19 -19.53
C ARG A 69 -12.88 13.34 -18.50
N GLU A 70 -13.30 12.26 -17.83
CA GLU A 70 -14.34 12.33 -16.81
C GLU A 70 -13.91 13.13 -15.57
N PHE A 71 -12.64 13.05 -15.16
CA PHE A 71 -12.05 13.90 -14.12
C PHE A 71 -11.90 15.36 -14.57
N PHE A 72 -11.26 15.63 -15.70
CA PHE A 72 -10.97 17.00 -16.16
C PHE A 72 -12.20 17.76 -16.70
N SER A 73 -13.33 17.08 -16.92
CA SER A 73 -14.60 17.72 -17.28
C SER A 73 -15.43 18.19 -16.08
N MET A 74 -14.94 18.01 -14.86
CA MET A 74 -15.62 18.50 -13.66
C MET A 74 -15.53 20.02 -13.57
N GLU A 75 -16.68 20.69 -13.45
CA GLU A 75 -16.79 22.15 -13.30
C GLU A 75 -16.48 22.59 -11.87
N ILE A 76 -15.26 22.39 -11.40
CA ILE A 76 -14.84 22.72 -10.03
C ILE A 76 -14.93 24.22 -9.71
N GLU A 77 -14.96 25.07 -10.75
CA GLU A 77 -15.18 26.51 -10.64
C GLU A 77 -16.53 26.85 -10.00
N ARG A 78 -17.50 25.92 -10.02
CA ARG A 78 -18.80 26.05 -9.34
C ARG A 78 -18.70 25.90 -7.82
N ILE A 79 -17.58 25.44 -7.27
CA ILE A 79 -17.33 25.43 -5.83
C ILE A 79 -16.98 26.86 -5.38
N GLU A 80 -17.80 27.45 -4.51
CA GLU A 80 -17.66 28.86 -4.10
C GLU A 80 -16.40 29.12 -3.24
N ASP A 81 -16.09 28.25 -2.27
CA ASP A 81 -14.88 28.39 -1.44
C ASP A 81 -13.63 28.02 -2.25
N VAL A 82 -12.72 28.97 -2.38
CA VAL A 82 -11.49 28.85 -3.17
C VAL A 82 -10.57 27.75 -2.65
N ARG A 83 -10.51 27.52 -1.33
CA ARG A 83 -9.66 26.47 -0.74
C ARG A 83 -10.25 25.10 -1.00
N LEU A 84 -11.57 24.96 -0.91
CA LEU A 84 -12.23 23.71 -1.30
C LEU A 84 -12.04 23.44 -2.80
N ARG A 85 -12.15 24.47 -3.65
CA ARG A 85 -11.85 24.32 -5.07
C ARG A 85 -10.44 23.80 -5.31
N GLN A 86 -9.43 24.40 -4.67
CA GLN A 86 -8.04 23.94 -4.77
C GLN A 86 -7.88 22.50 -4.29
N LEU A 87 -8.50 22.13 -3.18
CA LEU A 87 -8.46 20.75 -2.68
C LEU A 87 -8.99 19.74 -3.70
N TYR A 88 -10.13 20.05 -4.35
CA TYR A 88 -10.71 19.17 -5.37
C TYR A 88 -9.89 19.14 -6.66
N GLU A 89 -9.26 20.24 -7.03
CA GLU A 89 -8.28 20.30 -8.10
C GLU A 89 -7.09 19.36 -7.83
N ASP A 90 -6.51 19.43 -6.63
CA ASP A 90 -5.39 18.58 -6.21
C ASP A 90 -5.79 17.09 -6.22
N ILE A 91 -7.01 16.78 -5.79
CA ILE A 91 -7.57 15.41 -5.84
C ILE A 91 -7.69 14.92 -7.30
N ILE A 92 -8.17 15.76 -8.22
CA ILE A 92 -8.26 15.43 -9.65
C ILE A 92 -6.86 15.15 -10.23
N TYR A 93 -5.88 16.00 -9.93
CA TYR A 93 -4.51 15.80 -10.39
C TYR A 93 -3.88 14.52 -9.82
N PHE A 94 -4.11 14.22 -8.53
CA PHE A 94 -3.64 13.00 -7.89
C PHE A 94 -4.19 11.74 -8.58
N TYR A 95 -5.50 11.64 -8.80
CA TYR A 95 -6.09 10.49 -9.48
C TYR A 95 -5.67 10.39 -10.94
N SER A 96 -5.48 11.52 -11.63
CA SER A 96 -4.88 11.55 -12.96
C SER A 96 -3.46 10.93 -12.95
N GLY A 97 -2.62 11.28 -11.97
CA GLY A 97 -1.29 10.66 -11.80
C GLY A 97 -1.34 9.16 -11.52
N LEU A 98 -2.32 8.71 -10.73
CA LEU A 98 -2.54 7.27 -10.50
C LEU A 98 -2.99 6.53 -11.76
N ILE A 99 -3.87 7.11 -12.58
CA ILE A 99 -4.25 6.53 -13.87
C ILE A 99 -2.99 6.38 -14.74
N GLN A 100 -2.20 7.44 -14.90
CA GLN A 100 -0.93 7.39 -15.66
C GLN A 100 0.04 6.34 -15.13
N SER A 101 0.10 6.15 -13.80
CA SER A 101 0.88 5.08 -13.19
C SER A 101 0.39 3.72 -13.67
N ILE A 102 -0.93 3.45 -13.63
CA ILE A 102 -1.51 2.21 -14.15
C ILE A 102 -1.20 2.03 -15.64
N GLU A 103 -1.33 3.09 -16.45
CA GLU A 103 -1.09 3.04 -17.89
C GLU A 103 0.32 2.61 -18.27
N THR A 104 1.29 2.94 -17.41
CA THR A 104 2.71 2.78 -17.71
C THR A 104 3.34 1.57 -17.02
N VAL A 105 2.54 0.76 -16.30
CA VAL A 105 3.00 -0.49 -15.66
C VAL A 105 3.73 -1.36 -16.68
N GLY A 106 4.98 -1.72 -16.36
CA GLY A 106 5.83 -2.54 -17.23
C GLY A 106 6.61 -1.75 -18.29
N GLU A 107 6.38 -0.44 -18.44
CA GLU A 107 7.13 0.43 -19.36
C GLU A 107 8.42 1.02 -18.72
N GLY A 108 8.92 0.41 -17.65
CA GLY A 108 10.19 0.76 -17.00
C GLY A 108 10.19 2.19 -16.44
N LYS A 109 11.06 3.06 -16.98
CA LYS A 109 11.27 4.43 -16.45
C LYS A 109 10.01 5.28 -16.43
N LYS A 110 9.08 5.09 -17.38
CA LYS A 110 7.82 5.85 -17.39
C LYS A 110 6.99 5.56 -16.14
N PHE A 111 6.84 4.30 -15.78
CA PHE A 111 6.18 3.91 -14.52
C PHE A 111 6.92 4.48 -13.32
N TYR A 112 8.25 4.34 -13.30
CA TYR A 112 9.05 4.80 -12.17
C TYR A 112 8.86 6.29 -11.88
N TYR A 113 8.84 7.15 -12.91
CA TYR A 113 8.61 8.59 -12.70
C TYR A 113 7.19 8.91 -12.21
N ASN A 114 6.18 8.18 -12.68
CA ASN A 114 4.80 8.32 -12.19
C ASN A 114 4.66 7.84 -10.74
N SER A 115 5.33 6.74 -10.39
CA SER A 115 5.42 6.25 -9.01
C SER A 115 6.13 7.25 -8.11
N LEU A 116 7.27 7.80 -8.55
CA LEU A 116 8.03 8.80 -7.81
C LEU A 116 7.20 10.06 -7.55
N HIS A 117 6.43 10.52 -8.55
CA HIS A 117 5.54 11.67 -8.40
C HIS A 117 4.43 11.40 -7.37
N SER A 118 3.88 10.19 -7.35
CA SER A 118 2.72 9.84 -6.52
C SER A 118 3.10 9.43 -5.08
N PHE A 119 4.27 8.83 -4.88
CA PHE A 119 4.67 8.20 -3.60
C PHE A 119 6.00 8.72 -3.05
N GLY A 120 6.72 9.54 -3.80
CA GLY A 120 8.01 10.08 -3.38
C GLY A 120 9.12 9.03 -3.33
N THR A 121 10.17 9.37 -2.60
CA THR A 121 11.36 8.55 -2.34
C THR A 121 11.86 8.83 -0.92
N PRO A 122 12.53 7.88 -0.26
CA PRO A 122 13.12 8.12 1.05
C PRO A 122 14.11 9.29 1.02
N THR A 123 14.12 10.08 2.09
CA THR A 123 15.11 11.13 2.32
C THR A 123 16.44 10.53 2.82
N GLU A 124 17.51 11.33 2.82
CA GLU A 124 18.80 10.90 3.39
C GLU A 124 18.66 10.51 4.87
N ASN A 125 17.85 11.25 5.62
CA ASN A 125 17.58 10.96 7.03
C ASN A 125 16.84 9.62 7.20
N ASP A 126 15.89 9.29 6.31
CA ASP A 126 15.20 7.99 6.34
C ASP A 126 16.19 6.85 6.10
N VAL A 127 17.11 7.03 5.15
CA VAL A 127 18.14 6.05 4.81
C VAL A 127 19.11 5.86 5.97
N ASP A 128 19.53 6.92 6.64
CA ASP A 128 20.45 6.82 7.77
C ASP A 128 19.79 6.20 9.01
N ASN A 129 18.51 6.52 9.28
CA ASN A 129 17.71 5.84 10.29
C ASN A 129 17.54 4.35 9.97
N ALA A 130 17.29 4.00 8.70
CA ALA A 130 17.19 2.61 8.29
C ALA A 130 18.50 1.85 8.53
N LYS A 131 19.65 2.40 8.12
CA LYS A 131 20.96 1.80 8.41
C LYS A 131 21.19 1.63 9.91
N PHE A 132 20.86 2.66 10.70
CA PHE A 132 20.96 2.60 12.15
C PHE A 132 20.14 1.45 12.75
N ILE A 133 18.88 1.29 12.33
CA ILE A 133 18.01 0.18 12.77
C ILE A 133 18.60 -1.18 12.38
N LEU A 134 19.19 -1.30 11.20
CA LEU A 134 19.75 -2.57 10.72
C LEU A 134 20.97 -3.04 11.52
N HIS A 135 21.64 -2.15 12.28
CA HIS A 135 22.75 -2.51 13.16
C HIS A 135 22.34 -3.18 14.48
N PHE A 136 21.08 -3.12 14.87
CA PHE A 136 20.62 -3.78 16.10
C PHE A 136 20.60 -5.29 15.97
N GLU A 137 20.74 -6.03 17.07
CA GLU A 137 20.48 -7.48 17.07
C GLU A 137 18.98 -7.76 16.95
N ASN A 138 18.63 -8.90 16.33
CA ASN A 138 17.24 -9.31 16.26
C ASN A 138 16.69 -9.62 17.66
N ASP A 139 15.38 -9.51 17.82
CA ASP A 139 14.71 -9.97 19.04
C ASP A 139 15.02 -11.44 19.32
N LYS A 140 15.09 -11.80 20.60
CA LYS A 140 15.26 -13.19 21.00
C LYS A 140 14.09 -14.02 20.51
N ASP A 141 14.41 -15.21 20.00
CA ASP A 141 13.42 -16.14 19.49
C ASP A 141 12.53 -16.62 20.65
N THR A 142 11.30 -16.12 20.68
CA THR A 142 10.31 -16.36 21.74
C THR A 142 9.09 -17.04 21.13
N ASN A 143 8.29 -17.71 21.96
CA ASN A 143 7.14 -18.47 21.48
C ASN A 143 6.12 -17.62 20.70
N GLN A 144 6.03 -16.31 21.00
CA GLN A 144 5.13 -15.37 20.32
C GLN A 144 5.48 -15.15 18.83
N PHE A 145 6.70 -15.46 18.39
CA PHE A 145 7.13 -15.33 17.00
C PHE A 145 6.99 -16.62 16.19
N LYS A 146 6.59 -17.73 16.82
CA LYS A 146 6.43 -19.01 16.14
C LYS A 146 5.10 -19.02 15.39
N GLN A 147 5.17 -19.35 14.10
CA GLN A 147 4.01 -19.53 13.25
C GLN A 147 3.23 -20.77 13.70
N ARG A 148 1.99 -20.55 14.15
CA ARG A 148 1.14 -21.58 14.78
C ARG A 148 -0.33 -21.49 14.41
N TYR A 149 -0.80 -20.30 14.02
CA TYR A 149 -2.21 -20.04 13.79
C TYR A 149 -2.55 -20.18 12.31
N SER A 150 -3.60 -20.94 12.01
CA SER A 150 -4.19 -20.98 10.67
C SER A 150 -4.87 -19.65 10.32
N VAL A 151 -5.29 -19.51 9.06
CA VAL A 151 -6.05 -18.34 8.62
C VAL A 151 -7.41 -18.26 9.30
N GLU A 152 -8.05 -19.40 9.56
CA GLU A 152 -9.33 -19.50 10.27
C GLU A 152 -9.19 -19.09 11.74
N GLU A 153 -8.17 -19.60 12.44
CA GLU A 153 -7.90 -19.23 13.84
C GLU A 153 -7.57 -17.72 13.95
N THR A 154 -6.81 -17.20 12.99
CA THR A 154 -6.50 -15.76 12.90
C THR A 154 -7.75 -14.92 12.67
N GLU A 155 -8.67 -15.39 11.81
CA GLU A 155 -9.94 -14.71 11.59
C GLU A 155 -10.79 -14.64 12.86
N GLU A 156 -10.82 -15.71 13.68
CA GLU A 156 -11.54 -15.70 14.96
C GLU A 156 -11.01 -14.62 15.91
N GLU A 157 -9.69 -14.49 16.02
CA GLU A 157 -9.03 -13.45 16.81
C GLU A 157 -9.37 -12.05 16.28
N PHE A 158 -9.35 -11.87 14.96
CA PHE A 158 -9.69 -10.59 14.33
C PHE A 158 -11.15 -10.21 14.57
N ARG A 159 -12.08 -11.19 14.46
CA ARG A 159 -13.49 -10.98 14.77
C ARG A 159 -13.70 -10.64 16.25
N ARG A 160 -12.92 -11.25 17.16
CA ARG A 160 -12.96 -10.94 18.59
C ARG A 160 -12.48 -9.51 18.85
N TYR A 161 -11.34 -9.12 18.29
CA TYR A 161 -10.80 -7.77 18.40
C TYR A 161 -11.80 -6.72 17.90
N SER A 162 -12.47 -6.99 16.78
CA SER A 162 -13.44 -6.07 16.16
C SER A 162 -14.72 -5.82 16.95
N LYS A 163 -15.06 -6.66 17.95
CA LYS A 163 -16.21 -6.43 18.83
C LYS A 163 -16.13 -5.12 19.63
N ARG A 164 -14.93 -4.52 19.72
CA ARG A 164 -14.73 -3.23 20.39
C ARG A 164 -15.25 -2.03 19.59
N TYR A 165 -15.57 -2.23 18.31
CA TYR A 165 -16.03 -1.19 17.41
C TYR A 165 -17.49 -1.41 17.00
N ASP A 166 -18.23 -0.31 16.79
CA ASP A 166 -19.62 -0.34 16.34
C ASP A 166 -19.72 -0.27 14.80
N PHE A 167 -19.01 -1.17 14.12
CA PHE A 167 -19.07 -1.27 12.67
C PHE A 167 -18.85 -2.70 12.17
N THR A 168 -19.31 -2.98 10.95
CA THR A 168 -19.15 -4.27 10.28
C THR A 168 -18.34 -4.16 9.01
N TYR A 169 -17.59 -5.22 8.69
CA TYR A 169 -16.76 -5.32 7.50
C TYR A 169 -16.63 -6.80 7.10
N ASN A 170 -16.18 -7.04 5.87
CA ASN A 170 -16.02 -8.37 5.31
C ASN A 170 -14.61 -8.91 5.62
N ILE A 171 -14.50 -10.22 5.84
CA ILE A 171 -13.20 -10.92 5.86
C ILE A 171 -13.20 -11.90 4.69
N LYS A 172 -12.13 -11.90 3.91
CA LYS A 172 -11.93 -12.83 2.80
C LYS A 172 -10.56 -13.48 2.90
N HIS A 173 -10.45 -14.71 2.45
CA HIS A 173 -9.16 -15.38 2.30
C HIS A 173 -8.75 -15.37 0.83
N SER A 174 -7.45 -15.18 0.56
CA SER A 174 -6.90 -15.19 -0.78
C SER A 174 -5.55 -15.90 -0.81
N SER A 175 -5.38 -16.81 -1.77
CA SER A 175 -4.11 -17.46 -2.05
C SER A 175 -3.23 -16.70 -3.06
N LYS A 176 -3.74 -15.58 -3.60
CA LYS A 176 -3.14 -14.84 -4.72
C LYS A 176 -2.58 -13.46 -4.32
N MET A 177 -2.36 -13.23 -3.03
CA MET A 177 -1.86 -11.96 -2.51
C MET A 177 -0.39 -12.05 -2.07
N GLY A 178 0.37 -10.99 -2.30
CA GLY A 178 1.77 -10.89 -1.88
C GLY A 178 1.98 -10.41 -0.44
N ALA A 179 0.96 -9.81 0.19
CA ALA A 179 1.00 -9.45 1.62
C ALA A 179 0.39 -10.58 2.47
N ILE A 180 0.63 -10.58 3.78
CA ILE A 180 0.01 -11.54 4.71
C ILE A 180 -1.42 -11.15 5.07
N ALA A 181 -1.72 -9.84 5.09
CA ALA A 181 -3.05 -9.27 5.22
C ALA A 181 -3.08 -7.88 4.55
N MET A 182 -4.28 -7.38 4.22
CA MET A 182 -4.51 -6.00 3.77
C MET A 182 -5.98 -5.59 3.90
N VAL A 183 -6.25 -4.30 4.09
CA VAL A 183 -7.60 -3.73 3.94
C VAL A 183 -7.85 -3.18 2.53
N LEU A 184 -8.98 -3.56 1.95
CA LEU A 184 -9.53 -2.98 0.72
C LEU A 184 -10.63 -1.98 1.07
N ASN A 185 -10.26 -0.70 1.16
CA ASN A 185 -11.13 0.38 1.63
C ASN A 185 -12.47 0.45 0.86
N ASN A 186 -12.41 0.38 -0.47
CA ASN A 186 -13.58 0.47 -1.36
C ASN A 186 -14.65 -0.60 -1.09
N THR A 187 -14.24 -1.77 -0.60
CA THR A 187 -15.14 -2.91 -0.35
C THR A 187 -15.30 -3.23 1.14
N LYS A 188 -14.70 -2.44 2.03
CA LYS A 188 -14.67 -2.66 3.48
C LYS A 188 -14.29 -4.11 3.78
N THR A 189 -13.22 -4.59 3.15
CA THR A 189 -12.83 -6.00 3.21
C THR A 189 -11.41 -6.11 3.76
N LEU A 190 -11.25 -6.89 4.80
CA LEU A 190 -9.95 -7.38 5.26
C LEU A 190 -9.64 -8.69 4.53
N VAL A 191 -8.54 -8.73 3.80
CA VAL A 191 -8.09 -9.91 3.06
C VAL A 191 -6.94 -10.55 3.81
N LEU A 192 -7.04 -11.85 4.08
CA LEU A 192 -6.02 -12.66 4.72
C LEU A 192 -5.39 -13.62 3.71
N ASN A 193 -4.07 -13.81 3.81
CA ASN A 193 -3.37 -14.76 2.96
C ASN A 193 -3.60 -16.20 3.43
N SER A 194 -4.30 -17.00 2.63
CA SER A 194 -4.62 -18.39 2.98
C SER A 194 -3.41 -19.32 3.00
N ASN A 195 -2.28 -18.90 2.42
CA ASN A 195 -1.05 -19.68 2.38
C ASN A 195 -0.10 -19.35 3.55
N HIS A 196 -0.44 -18.39 4.41
CA HIS A 196 0.41 -17.96 5.52
C HIS A 196 -0.03 -18.61 6.83
N THR A 197 0.94 -19.00 7.65
CA THR A 197 0.72 -19.40 9.04
C THR A 197 1.18 -18.28 9.94
N PHE A 198 0.29 -17.81 10.82
CA PHE A 198 0.50 -16.60 11.60
C PHE A 198 1.11 -16.93 12.96
N SER A 199 1.91 -16.00 13.49
CA SER A 199 2.38 -15.99 14.87
C SER A 199 1.52 -15.06 15.74
N GLU A 200 1.59 -15.24 17.06
CA GLU A 200 0.84 -14.41 18.02
C GLU A 200 1.19 -12.92 17.88
N ASN A 201 2.49 -12.61 17.69
CA ASN A 201 2.93 -11.24 17.45
C ASN A 201 2.40 -10.68 16.13
N GLU A 202 2.39 -11.45 15.03
CA GLU A 202 1.79 -10.99 13.76
C GLU A 202 0.30 -10.70 13.91
N ILE A 203 -0.45 -11.53 14.64
CA ILE A 203 -1.86 -11.27 14.95
C ILE A 203 -2.00 -9.95 15.72
N GLY A 204 -1.16 -9.72 16.74
CA GLY A 204 -1.12 -8.47 17.49
C GLY A 204 -0.79 -7.25 16.64
N VAL A 205 0.21 -7.35 15.76
CA VAL A 205 0.57 -6.31 14.78
C VAL A 205 -0.61 -6.01 13.86
N LEU A 206 -1.17 -7.03 13.20
CA LEU A 206 -2.19 -6.86 12.18
C LEU A 206 -3.53 -6.38 12.74
N THR A 207 -3.93 -6.82 13.94
CA THR A 207 -5.14 -6.29 14.59
C THR A 207 -5.03 -4.79 14.88
N ASN A 208 -3.86 -4.31 15.30
CA ASN A 208 -3.65 -2.89 15.57
C ASN A 208 -3.42 -2.07 14.30
N HIS A 209 -2.73 -2.64 13.31
CA HIS A 209 -2.39 -2.00 12.03
C HIS A 209 -3.60 -1.98 11.06
N GLU A 210 -4.06 -3.16 10.64
CA GLU A 210 -5.11 -3.30 9.61
C GLU A 210 -6.48 -2.93 10.16
N ILE A 211 -6.84 -3.42 11.36
CA ILE A 211 -8.16 -3.13 11.93
C ILE A 211 -8.13 -1.80 12.70
N GLY A 212 -7.21 -1.66 13.65
CA GLY A 212 -7.14 -0.52 14.57
C GLY A 212 -6.84 0.82 13.89
N VAL A 213 -6.22 0.82 12.71
CA VAL A 213 -5.98 2.03 11.91
C VAL A 213 -6.74 1.96 10.60
N HIS A 214 -6.31 1.15 9.62
CA HIS A 214 -6.84 1.23 8.25
C HIS A 214 -8.36 1.03 8.16
N MET A 215 -8.91 0.02 8.85
CA MET A 215 -10.36 -0.21 8.87
C MET A 215 -11.10 0.89 9.65
N VAL A 216 -10.61 1.28 10.84
CA VAL A 216 -11.24 2.33 11.66
C VAL A 216 -11.28 3.66 10.90
N THR A 217 -10.17 4.08 10.28
CA THR A 217 -10.10 5.33 9.51
C THR A 217 -11.01 5.26 8.27
N THR A 218 -11.05 4.13 7.58
CA THR A 218 -12.00 3.88 6.47
C THR A 218 -13.45 4.03 6.92
N MET A 219 -13.84 3.37 8.01
CA MET A 219 -15.21 3.42 8.50
C MET A 219 -15.59 4.81 9.00
N ASN A 220 -14.68 5.51 9.67
CA ASN A 220 -14.88 6.90 10.06
C ASN A 220 -15.02 7.85 8.85
N GLY A 221 -14.21 7.64 7.80
CA GLY A 221 -14.29 8.40 6.55
C GLY A 221 -15.63 8.21 5.84
N LEU A 222 -16.17 7.00 5.86
CA LEU A 222 -17.48 6.68 5.27
C LEU A 222 -18.67 7.32 6.00
N LEU A 223 -18.51 7.67 7.29
CA LEU A 223 -19.51 8.39 8.07
C LEU A 223 -19.52 9.90 7.76
N GLN A 224 -18.49 10.40 7.07
CA GLN A 224 -18.42 11.80 6.70
C GLN A 224 -19.39 12.12 5.54
N PRO A 225 -19.95 13.34 5.51
CA PRO A 225 -20.83 13.74 4.43
C PRO A 225 -20.18 13.76 3.04
N LEU A 226 -18.91 14.18 2.96
CA LEU A 226 -18.13 14.18 1.73
C LEU A 226 -17.39 12.86 1.58
N LYS A 227 -17.45 12.27 0.38
CA LYS A 227 -16.88 10.98 0.03
C LYS A 227 -15.37 11.01 -0.09
N ILE A 228 -14.76 12.15 -0.42
CA ILE A 228 -13.30 12.31 -0.45
C ILE A 228 -12.63 11.85 0.86
N PHE A 229 -13.29 11.98 2.02
CA PHE A 229 -12.74 11.53 3.30
C PHE A 229 -12.63 10.00 3.42
N SER A 230 -13.44 9.24 2.68
CA SER A 230 -13.33 7.78 2.62
C SER A 230 -12.23 7.29 1.68
N HIS A 231 -11.80 8.13 0.74
CA HIS A 231 -10.73 7.84 -0.21
C HIS A 231 -9.36 8.32 0.28
N GLY A 232 -9.36 9.35 1.12
CA GLY A 232 -8.16 10.00 1.61
C GLY A 232 -7.70 11.15 0.71
N PHE A 233 -6.79 11.97 1.24
CA PHE A 233 -6.21 13.09 0.52
C PHE A 233 -4.93 12.69 -0.21
N PRO A 234 -4.51 13.46 -1.24
CA PRO A 234 -3.18 13.33 -1.80
C PRO A 234 -2.12 13.32 -0.68
N ASN A 235 -1.13 12.44 -0.80
CA ASN A 235 -0.04 12.26 0.17
C ASN A 235 -0.46 11.77 1.58
N ASN A 236 -1.67 11.23 1.75
CA ASN A 236 -2.09 10.69 3.06
C ASN A 236 -1.42 9.36 3.44
N VAL A 237 -0.76 8.68 2.50
CA VAL A 237 -0.19 7.34 2.70
C VAL A 237 0.84 7.35 3.82
N GLU A 238 1.73 8.35 3.84
CA GLU A 238 2.74 8.52 4.90
C GLU A 238 2.08 8.60 6.28
N THR A 239 1.04 9.44 6.42
CA THR A 239 0.30 9.58 7.68
C THR A 239 -0.43 8.29 8.07
N GLN A 240 -1.08 7.60 7.13
CA GLN A 240 -1.81 6.35 7.42
C GLN A 240 -0.85 5.24 7.86
N GLU A 241 0.22 5.00 7.11
CA GLU A 241 1.22 3.98 7.45
C GLU A 241 1.98 4.34 8.74
N GLY A 242 2.31 5.62 8.93
CA GLY A 242 2.95 6.13 10.14
C GLY A 242 2.08 5.93 11.38
N LEU A 243 0.77 6.24 11.30
CA LEU A 243 -0.18 5.97 12.39
C LEU A 243 -0.33 4.46 12.64
N ALA A 244 -0.29 3.63 11.60
CA ALA A 244 -0.39 2.20 11.73
C ALA A 244 0.84 1.60 12.45
N VAL A 245 2.06 2.01 12.07
CA VAL A 245 3.30 1.62 12.77
C VAL A 245 3.34 2.18 14.20
N PHE A 246 2.85 3.40 14.42
CA PHE A 246 2.70 3.96 15.75
C PHE A 246 1.72 3.15 16.62
N SER A 247 0.63 2.64 16.03
CA SER A 247 -0.31 1.73 16.69
C SER A 247 0.35 0.38 17.04
N GLU A 248 1.19 -0.16 16.16
CA GLU A 248 2.03 -1.34 16.47
C GLU A 248 2.90 -1.07 17.70
N TYR A 249 3.51 0.11 17.81
CA TYR A 249 4.33 0.51 18.97
C TYR A 249 3.51 0.64 20.25
N MET A 250 2.42 1.41 20.21
CA MET A 250 1.59 1.69 21.39
C MET A 250 0.89 0.44 21.94
N SER A 251 0.67 -0.56 21.09
CA SER A 251 0.13 -1.86 21.49
C SER A 251 1.18 -2.85 22.02
N GLY A 252 2.47 -2.48 22.02
CA GLY A 252 3.57 -3.34 22.44
C GLY A 252 3.92 -4.45 21.45
N ASN A 253 3.44 -4.37 20.20
CA ASN A 253 3.63 -5.39 19.17
C ASN A 253 4.76 -5.04 18.19
N LEU A 254 5.25 -3.80 18.17
CA LEU A 254 6.38 -3.39 17.33
C LEU A 254 7.69 -3.99 17.86
N THR A 255 8.33 -4.80 17.03
CA THR A 255 9.56 -5.53 17.36
C THR A 255 10.75 -5.01 16.57
N ILE A 256 11.98 -5.33 16.99
CA ILE A 256 13.18 -5.01 16.20
C ILE A 256 13.14 -5.72 14.85
N LYS A 257 12.67 -6.97 14.80
CA LYS A 257 12.44 -7.69 13.54
C LYS A 257 11.54 -6.89 12.60
N ARG A 258 10.41 -6.38 13.10
CA ARG A 258 9.46 -5.56 12.33
C ARG A 258 10.06 -4.23 11.89
N LEU A 259 10.80 -3.54 12.76
CA LEU A 259 11.53 -2.31 12.41
C LEU A 259 12.55 -2.56 11.30
N LYS A 260 13.27 -3.69 11.35
CA LYS A 260 14.21 -4.08 10.28
C LYS A 260 13.51 -4.36 8.97
N GLU A 261 12.34 -5.01 8.97
CA GLU A 261 11.54 -5.18 7.74
C GLU A 261 11.21 -3.84 7.08
N ILE A 262 10.85 -2.82 7.87
CA ILE A 262 10.58 -1.46 7.38
C ILE A 262 11.89 -0.81 6.90
N ALA A 263 12.97 -0.93 7.65
CA ALA A 263 14.29 -0.40 7.27
C ALA A 263 14.80 -1.00 5.94
N TYR A 264 14.64 -2.31 5.73
CA TYR A 264 14.98 -2.96 4.47
C TYR A 264 14.19 -2.39 3.29
N ARG A 265 12.90 -2.06 3.48
CA ARG A 265 12.09 -1.41 2.43
C ARG A 265 12.66 -0.04 2.06
N VAL A 266 13.07 0.75 3.05
CA VAL A 266 13.72 2.05 2.82
C VAL A 266 14.99 1.88 1.99
N ILE A 267 15.88 0.95 2.39
CA ILE A 267 17.13 0.67 1.65
C ILE A 267 16.85 0.19 0.22
N ALA A 268 15.85 -0.67 0.04
CA ALA A 268 15.49 -1.18 -1.28
C ALA A 268 14.98 -0.05 -2.20
N VAL A 269 14.11 0.83 -1.72
CA VAL A 269 13.60 1.96 -2.51
C VAL A 269 14.69 3.00 -2.78
N ASP A 270 15.57 3.29 -1.82
CA ASP A 270 16.75 4.15 -2.04
C ASP A 270 17.67 3.58 -3.12
N SER A 271 17.90 2.27 -3.12
CA SER A 271 18.73 1.64 -4.15
C SER A 271 18.10 1.75 -5.55
N LEU A 272 16.77 1.59 -5.65
CA LEU A 272 16.03 1.83 -6.88
C LEU A 272 16.19 3.28 -7.33
N ALA A 273 16.06 4.25 -6.42
CA ALA A 273 16.23 5.67 -6.73
C ALA A 273 17.64 6.01 -7.21
N LYS A 274 18.66 5.28 -6.75
CA LYS A 274 20.05 5.33 -7.23
C LYS A 274 20.28 4.62 -8.57
N GLY A 275 19.22 4.14 -9.21
CA GLY A 275 19.26 3.47 -10.51
C GLY A 275 19.80 2.04 -10.45
N TYR A 276 19.69 1.36 -9.30
CA TYR A 276 20.11 -0.04 -9.20
C TYR A 276 19.17 -0.91 -10.03
N SER A 277 19.72 -1.93 -10.68
CA SER A 277 18.91 -2.97 -11.32
C SER A 277 18.29 -3.90 -10.26
N PHE A 278 17.38 -4.78 -10.67
CA PHE A 278 16.79 -5.79 -9.78
C PHE A 278 17.90 -6.60 -9.09
N SER A 279 18.80 -7.18 -9.88
CA SER A 279 19.91 -8.00 -9.37
C SER A 279 20.81 -7.24 -8.41
N LYS A 280 21.07 -5.95 -8.68
CA LYS A 280 21.94 -5.13 -7.82
C LYS A 280 21.26 -4.81 -6.48
N THR A 281 19.96 -4.53 -6.49
CA THR A 281 19.15 -4.33 -5.29
C THR A 281 19.08 -5.61 -4.45
N PHE A 282 18.82 -6.75 -5.09
CA PHE A 282 18.81 -8.04 -4.43
C PHE A 282 20.15 -8.35 -3.75
N ARG A 283 21.26 -8.19 -4.48
CA ARG A 283 22.60 -8.44 -3.91
C ARG A 283 22.96 -7.47 -2.79
N LEU A 284 22.47 -6.23 -2.83
CA LEU A 284 22.63 -5.30 -1.72
C LEU A 284 21.97 -5.87 -0.46
N LEU A 285 20.69 -6.25 -0.55
CA LEU A 285 19.94 -6.81 0.58
C LEU A 285 20.54 -8.14 1.08
N PHE A 286 20.83 -9.06 0.17
CA PHE A 286 21.30 -10.41 0.48
C PHE A 286 22.77 -10.44 0.95
N ASN A 287 23.69 -9.77 0.24
CA ASN A 287 25.13 -9.87 0.54
C ASN A 287 25.64 -8.80 1.50
N THR A 288 25.04 -7.59 1.51
CA THR A 288 25.55 -6.47 2.32
C THR A 288 24.83 -6.37 3.66
N TYR A 289 23.54 -6.71 3.69
CA TYR A 289 22.74 -6.63 4.90
C TYR A 289 22.27 -8.00 5.43
N ASP A 290 22.83 -9.10 4.89
CA ASP A 290 22.60 -10.47 5.36
C ASP A 290 21.10 -10.86 5.48
N MET A 291 20.26 -10.28 4.63
CA MET A 291 18.84 -10.63 4.58
C MET A 291 18.69 -12.05 4.02
N GLU A 292 17.72 -12.83 4.53
CA GLU A 292 17.44 -14.16 4.01
C GLU A 292 17.11 -14.10 2.50
N ARG A 293 17.56 -15.12 1.75
CA ARG A 293 17.55 -15.14 0.28
C ARG A 293 16.14 -14.97 -0.32
N GLU A 294 15.15 -15.73 0.15
CA GLU A 294 13.77 -15.62 -0.35
C GLU A 294 13.20 -14.23 0.02
N ALA A 295 13.39 -13.80 1.27
CA ALA A 295 12.91 -12.51 1.74
C ALA A 295 13.50 -11.33 0.94
N ALA A 296 14.80 -11.37 0.63
CA ALA A 296 15.47 -10.39 -0.20
C ALA A 296 14.90 -10.36 -1.63
N TYR A 297 14.57 -11.52 -2.20
CA TYR A 297 13.94 -11.61 -3.52
C TYR A 297 12.56 -10.95 -3.51
N TYR A 298 11.67 -11.34 -2.60
CA TYR A 298 10.32 -10.79 -2.55
C TYR A 298 10.29 -9.30 -2.23
N LEU A 299 11.21 -8.81 -1.39
CA LEU A 299 11.36 -7.38 -1.17
C LEU A 299 11.86 -6.65 -2.42
N THR A 300 12.79 -7.24 -3.16
CA THR A 300 13.26 -6.68 -4.44
C THR A 300 12.12 -6.65 -5.46
N VAL A 301 11.30 -7.70 -5.55
CA VAL A 301 10.07 -7.72 -6.37
C VAL A 301 9.11 -6.60 -5.97
N ARG A 302 8.87 -6.40 -4.67
CA ARG A 302 7.97 -5.34 -4.17
C ARG A 302 8.37 -3.96 -4.70
N VAL A 303 9.67 -3.67 -4.75
CA VAL A 303 10.21 -2.37 -5.17
C VAL A 303 10.40 -2.27 -6.69
N HIS A 304 10.76 -3.35 -7.38
CA HIS A 304 11.03 -3.32 -8.82
C HIS A 304 9.82 -3.63 -9.71
N ARG A 305 8.72 -4.16 -9.13
CA ARG A 305 7.47 -4.37 -9.89
C ARG A 305 6.94 -3.07 -10.50
N GLY A 306 6.19 -3.20 -11.58
CA GLY A 306 5.72 -2.10 -12.41
C GLY A 306 6.81 -1.37 -13.21
N GLY A 307 8.10 -1.59 -12.91
CA GLY A 307 9.21 -0.80 -13.45
C GLY A 307 9.91 0.07 -12.40
N GLY A 308 9.49 0.00 -11.14
CA GLY A 308 10.02 0.78 -10.02
C GLY A 308 8.90 1.39 -9.18
N PHE A 309 8.40 0.64 -8.21
CA PHE A 309 7.31 1.04 -7.31
C PHE A 309 7.86 1.54 -5.98
N THR A 310 7.69 2.83 -5.71
CA THR A 310 8.28 3.54 -4.56
C THR A 310 7.36 3.64 -3.34
N LYS A 311 6.12 3.14 -3.43
CA LYS A 311 5.21 2.96 -2.28
C LYS A 311 5.63 1.77 -1.42
#